data_AF-A0A7Y2N6C7-F1
#
_entry.id   AF-A0A7Y2N6C7-F1
#
_cell.length_a   1.000
_cell.length_b   1.000
_cell.length_c   1.000
_cell.angle_alpha   90.00
_cell.angle_beta   90.00
_cell.angle_gamma   90.00
#
_symmetry.space_group_name_H-M   'P 1'
#
loop_
_entity.id
_entity.type
_entity.pdbx_description
1 polymer ?
#
loop_
_entity_poly.entity_id
_entity_poly.type
_entity_poly.pdbx_seq_one_letter_code
_entity_poly.pdbx_strand_id
1 'polypeptide(L)'
;KRRAFFVSTGISMVGYAMKWFAYTPDNPWLVLVPAPLMAFGLAGLFTLMPSMVADVVDADELKTHERREGMYGSIFWWVVKLGQSAAILGGGLLLVWTGFDVNLGGNQTPEAIRLMRICDAFIPCIASAIAIYSIATFSITEERAHEIRQELEARRGKG
;
A
#
# COMPACT_ATOMS: atom_id res chain seq x y z
N LYS A 1 3.49 13.94 -7.12
CA LYS A 1 3.59 12.59 -6.48
C LYS A 1 2.58 12.34 -5.35
N ARG A 2 2.55 13.16 -4.29
CA ARG A 2 1.69 12.96 -3.10
C ARG A 2 0.18 12.92 -3.41
N ARG A 3 -0.31 13.82 -4.27
CA ARG A 3 -1.71 13.79 -4.75
C ARG A 3 -2.05 12.50 -5.49
N ALA A 4 -1.15 12.04 -6.37
CA ALA A 4 -1.35 10.82 -7.13
C ALA A 4 -1.49 9.61 -6.19
N PHE A 5 -0.71 9.57 -5.10
CA PHE A 5 -0.80 8.51 -4.08
C PHE A 5 -2.16 8.53 -3.37
N PHE A 6 -2.62 9.70 -2.93
CA PHE A 6 -3.94 9.81 -2.29
C PHE A 6 -5.09 9.40 -3.22
N VAL A 7 -5.01 9.78 -4.49
CA VAL A 7 -6.02 9.39 -5.49
C VAL A 7 -5.96 7.88 -5.73
N SER A 8 -4.78 7.30 -5.98
CA SER A 8 -4.65 5.87 -6.23
C SER A 8 -5.11 5.02 -5.04
N THR A 9 -4.69 5.39 -3.83
CA THR A 9 -5.04 4.67 -2.61
C THR A 9 -6.52 4.87 -2.27
N GLY A 10 -7.06 6.07 -2.47
CA GLY A 10 -8.50 6.34 -2.33
C GLY A 10 -9.36 5.51 -3.28
N ILE A 11 -8.95 5.40 -4.56
CA ILE A 11 -9.62 4.52 -5.55
C ILE A 11 -9.59 3.06 -5.09
N SER A 12 -8.46 2.57 -4.57
CA SER A 12 -8.40 1.20 -4.04
C SER A 12 -9.27 0.98 -2.81
N MET A 13 -9.44 1.98 -1.93
CA MET A 13 -10.36 1.89 -0.80
C MET A 13 -11.80 1.72 -1.26
N VAL A 14 -12.22 2.40 -2.34
CA VAL A 14 -13.52 2.18 -2.98
C VAL A 14 -13.60 0.73 -3.50
N GLY A 15 -12.55 0.23 -4.14
CA GLY A 15 -12.47 -1.18 -4.56
C GLY A 15 -12.64 -2.19 -3.42
N TYR A 16 -11.99 -1.96 -2.28
CA TYR A 16 -12.14 -2.80 -1.08
C TYR A 16 -13.54 -2.72 -0.49
N ALA A 17 -14.14 -1.53 -0.39
CA ALA A 17 -15.52 -1.37 0.05
C ALA A 17 -16.52 -2.05 -0.91
N MET A 18 -16.25 -1.99 -2.22
CA MET A 18 -17.06 -2.66 -3.24
C MET A 18 -17.06 -4.17 -3.11
N LYS A 19 -15.99 -4.80 -2.59
CA LYS A 19 -15.99 -6.25 -2.33
C LYS A 19 -17.17 -6.67 -1.43
N TRP A 20 -17.57 -5.81 -0.49
CA TRP A 20 -18.71 -6.09 0.38
C TRP A 20 -19.98 -6.38 -0.41
N PHE A 21 -20.23 -5.65 -1.50
CA PHE A 21 -21.42 -5.79 -2.34
C PHE A 21 -21.21 -6.73 -3.53
N ALA A 22 -20.00 -6.75 -4.11
CA ALA A 22 -19.70 -7.50 -5.32
C ALA A 22 -19.45 -9.00 -5.06
N TYR A 23 -19.07 -9.39 -3.85
CA TYR A 23 -18.78 -10.79 -3.53
C TYR A 23 -20.07 -11.49 -3.11
N THR A 24 -20.90 -11.81 -4.11
CA THR A 24 -22.16 -12.53 -3.95
C THR A 24 -22.12 -13.87 -4.68
N PRO A 25 -22.59 -14.96 -4.07
CA PRO A 25 -22.67 -16.27 -4.73
C PRO A 25 -23.54 -16.27 -5.99
N ASP A 26 -24.56 -15.40 -6.03
CA ASP A 26 -25.55 -15.33 -7.11
C ASP A 26 -24.96 -14.89 -8.46
N ASN A 27 -23.87 -14.12 -8.44
CA ASN A 27 -23.18 -13.69 -9.65
C ASN A 27 -21.66 -13.58 -9.43
N PRO A 28 -20.90 -14.67 -9.68
CA PRO A 28 -19.45 -14.70 -9.50
C PRO A 28 -18.69 -13.69 -10.37
N TRP A 29 -19.27 -13.23 -11.49
CA TRP A 29 -18.61 -12.28 -12.39
C TRP A 29 -18.44 -10.88 -11.79
N LEU A 30 -19.22 -10.53 -10.76
CA LEU A 30 -19.13 -9.25 -10.07
C LEU A 30 -17.75 -9.04 -9.40
N VAL A 31 -16.99 -10.11 -9.13
CA VAL A 31 -15.62 -10.04 -8.59
C VAL A 31 -14.67 -9.26 -9.52
N LEU A 32 -14.96 -9.19 -10.82
CA LEU A 32 -14.17 -8.44 -11.79
C LEU A 32 -14.33 -6.92 -11.66
N VAL A 33 -15.39 -6.43 -11.02
CA VAL A 33 -15.67 -5.00 -10.87
C VAL A 33 -14.69 -4.30 -9.91
N PRO A 34 -14.42 -4.82 -8.68
CA PRO A 34 -13.44 -4.21 -7.78
C PRO A 34 -11.98 -4.44 -8.21
N ALA A 35 -11.69 -5.46 -9.03
CA ALA A 35 -10.34 -5.81 -9.48
C ALA A 35 -9.54 -4.63 -10.08
N PRO A 36 -10.04 -3.87 -11.08
CA PRO A 36 -9.31 -2.73 -11.64
C PRO A 36 -9.09 -1.61 -10.61
N LEU A 37 -10.04 -1.36 -9.71
CA LEU A 37 -9.93 -0.32 -8.69
C LEU A 37 -8.81 -0.64 -7.68
N MET A 38 -8.70 -1.91 -7.27
CA MET A 38 -7.59 -2.36 -6.41
C MET A 38 -6.25 -2.30 -7.14
N ALA A 39 -6.21 -2.59 -8.44
CA ALA A 39 -5.00 -2.56 -9.24
C ALA A 39 -4.35 -1.15 -9.26
N PHE A 40 -5.16 -0.07 -9.26
CA PHE A 40 -4.64 1.29 -9.16
C PHE A 40 -3.92 1.56 -7.83
N GLY A 41 -4.44 1.05 -6.71
CA GLY A 41 -3.77 1.18 -5.41
C GLY A 41 -2.44 0.45 -5.37
N LEU A 42 -2.41 -0.77 -5.93
CA LEU A 42 -1.19 -1.57 -6.01
C LEU A 42 -0.14 -0.92 -6.92
N ALA A 43 -0.55 -0.46 -8.10
CA ALA A 43 0.32 0.25 -9.04
C ALA A 43 0.85 1.55 -8.43
N GLY A 44 -0.02 2.32 -7.77
CA GLY A 44 0.36 3.53 -7.04
C GLY A 44 1.41 3.25 -5.96
N LEU A 45 1.25 2.18 -5.19
CA LEU A 45 2.21 1.77 -4.17
C LEU A 45 3.59 1.46 -4.77
N PHE A 46 3.64 0.61 -5.81
CA PHE A 46 4.92 0.17 -6.40
C PHE A 46 5.61 1.24 -7.26
N THR A 47 4.88 2.21 -7.79
CA THR A 47 5.48 3.28 -8.61
C THR A 47 5.79 4.53 -7.79
N LEU A 48 4.87 4.98 -6.93
CA LEU A 48 5.01 6.26 -6.23
C LEU A 48 5.88 6.13 -4.98
N MET A 49 5.82 5.02 -4.23
CA MET A 49 6.63 4.88 -3.02
C MET A 49 8.13 4.87 -3.30
N PRO A 50 8.65 4.07 -4.25
CA PRO A 50 10.08 4.12 -4.57
C PRO A 50 10.51 5.50 -5.09
N SER A 51 9.63 6.18 -5.83
CA SER A 51 9.87 7.55 -6.30
C SER A 51 9.96 8.57 -5.15
N MET A 52 9.20 8.38 -4.07
CA MET A 52 9.28 9.22 -2.87
C MET A 52 10.49 8.86 -2.00
N VAL A 53 10.91 7.59 -1.96
CA VAL A 53 12.16 7.18 -1.30
C VAL A 53 13.37 7.80 -2.00
N ALA A 54 13.35 7.88 -3.33
CA ALA A 54 14.39 8.60 -4.09
C ALA A 54 14.45 10.09 -3.69
N ASP A 55 13.31 10.76 -3.50
CA ASP A 55 13.27 12.15 -3.03
C ASP A 55 13.89 12.31 -1.63
N VAL A 56 13.75 11.31 -0.75
CA VAL A 56 14.41 11.29 0.57
C VAL A 56 15.92 11.11 0.43
N VAL A 57 16.36 10.25 -0.49
CA VAL A 57 17.80 10.06 -0.77
C VAL A 57 18.41 11.37 -1.28
N ASP A 58 17.77 12.03 -2.25
CA ASP A 58 18.26 13.31 -2.78
C ASP A 58 18.32 14.37 -1.66
N ALA A 59 17.32 14.39 -0.77
CA ALA A 59 17.31 15.28 0.40
C ALA A 59 18.42 14.98 1.42
N ASP A 60 18.79 13.72 1.59
CA ASP A 60 19.90 13.30 2.44
C ASP A 60 21.24 13.64 1.79
N GLU A 61 21.43 13.32 0.50
CA GLU A 61 22.63 13.65 -0.29
C GLU A 61 22.93 15.15 -0.24
N LEU A 62 21.91 16.00 -0.30
CA LEU A 62 22.08 17.44 -0.21
C LEU A 62 22.71 17.89 1.11
N LYS A 63 22.40 17.20 2.21
CA LYS A 63 22.85 17.53 3.57
C LYS A 63 24.16 16.84 3.95
N THR A 64 24.32 15.58 3.54
CA THR A 64 25.43 14.72 3.96
C THR A 64 26.54 14.66 2.93
N HIS A 65 26.28 15.10 1.69
CA HIS A 65 27.19 14.98 0.54
C HIS A 65 27.54 13.53 0.14
N GLU A 66 26.83 12.54 0.69
CA GLU A 66 27.02 11.14 0.38
C GLU A 66 25.76 10.55 -0.25
N ARG A 67 25.92 9.82 -1.35
CA ARG A 67 24.80 9.14 -2.01
C ARG A 67 24.56 7.77 -1.38
N ARG A 68 23.55 7.67 -0.52
CA ARG A 68 23.23 6.47 0.27
C ARG A 68 22.03 5.67 -0.24
N GLU A 69 21.85 5.62 -1.56
CA GLU A 69 20.69 4.96 -2.21
C GLU A 69 20.51 3.49 -1.81
N GLY A 70 21.60 2.73 -1.74
CA GLY A 70 21.55 1.30 -1.37
C GLY A 70 21.06 1.08 0.07
N MET A 71 21.36 1.98 0.98
CA MET A 71 20.90 1.90 2.38
C MET A 71 19.39 2.17 2.45
N TYR A 72 18.90 3.24 1.83
CA TYR A 72 17.48 3.55 1.81
C TYR A 72 16.66 2.47 1.08
N GLY A 73 17.18 1.98 -0.06
CA GLY A 73 16.54 0.89 -0.81
C GLY A 73 16.47 -0.42 -0.02
N SER A 74 17.53 -0.78 0.71
CA SER A 74 17.55 -2.00 1.51
C SER A 74 16.59 -1.92 2.71
N ILE A 75 16.55 -0.79 3.42
CA ILE A 75 15.59 -0.55 4.51
C ILE A 75 14.15 -0.61 3.97
N PHE A 76 13.86 0.05 2.84
CA PHE A 76 12.53 0.04 2.23
C PHE A 76 12.03 -1.39 1.96
N TRP A 77 12.83 -2.20 1.26
CA TRP A 77 12.45 -3.57 0.93
C TRP A 77 12.38 -4.49 2.15
N TRP A 78 13.22 -4.27 3.15
CA TRP A 78 13.16 -5.01 4.40
C TRP A 78 11.83 -4.75 5.13
N VAL A 79 11.41 -3.49 5.23
CA VAL A 79 10.11 -3.10 5.83
C VAL A 79 8.95 -3.70 5.04
N VAL A 80 8.99 -3.67 3.70
CA VAL A 80 7.96 -4.29 2.85
C VAL A 80 7.84 -5.79 3.13
N LYS A 81 8.96 -6.51 3.19
CA LYS A 81 8.97 -7.95 3.48
C LYS A 81 8.45 -8.25 4.89
N LEU A 82 8.86 -7.47 5.89
CA LEU A 82 8.35 -7.60 7.25
C LEU A 82 6.83 -7.42 7.30
N GLY A 83 6.31 -6.39 6.62
CA GLY A 83 4.87 -6.15 6.51
C GLY A 83 4.13 -7.30 5.83
N GLN A 84 4.69 -7.87 4.75
CA GLN A 84 4.12 -9.04 4.09
C GLN A 84 4.11 -10.28 5.01
N SER A 85 5.21 -10.55 5.73
CA SER A 85 5.27 -11.65 6.70
C SER A 85 4.24 -11.48 7.81
N ALA A 86 4.08 -10.26 8.34
CA ALA A 86 3.07 -9.95 9.35
C ALA A 86 1.65 -10.11 8.80
N ALA A 87 1.39 -9.70 7.56
CA ALA A 87 0.08 -9.87 6.92
C ALA A 87 -0.26 -11.34 6.68
N ILE A 88 0.71 -12.16 6.24
CA ILE A 88 0.52 -13.61 6.04
C ILE A 88 0.22 -14.30 7.37
N LEU A 89 1.03 -14.03 8.39
CA LEU A 89 0.83 -14.61 9.73
C LEU A 89 -0.49 -14.15 10.35
N GLY A 90 -0.80 -12.86 10.25
CA GLY A 90 -2.06 -12.28 10.72
C GLY A 90 -3.27 -12.87 9.98
N GLY A 91 -3.17 -13.07 8.68
CA GLY A 91 -4.21 -13.73 7.87
C GLY A 91 -4.50 -15.15 8.35
N GLY A 92 -3.46 -15.93 8.66
CA GLY A 92 -3.62 -17.28 9.22
C GLY A 92 -4.33 -17.27 10.58
N LEU A 93 -3.91 -16.38 11.50
CA LEU A 93 -4.55 -16.24 12.81
C LEU A 93 -6.01 -15.77 12.71
N LEU A 94 -6.30 -14.87 11.76
CA LEU A 94 -7.65 -14.40 11.50
C LEU A 94 -8.56 -15.54 11.04
N LEU A 95 -8.09 -16.42 10.14
CA LEU A 95 -8.88 -17.58 9.70
C LEU A 95 -9.26 -18.48 10.87
N VAL A 96 -8.31 -18.81 11.74
CA VAL A 96 -8.58 -19.59 12.97
C VAL A 96 -9.61 -18.88 13.86
N TRP A 97 -9.47 -17.56 14.05
CA TRP A 97 -10.39 -16.77 14.86
C TRP A 97 -11.81 -16.69 14.27
N THR A 98 -11.94 -16.64 12.94
CA THR A 98 -13.25 -16.65 12.27
C THR A 98 -13.98 -17.99 12.36
N GLY A 99 -13.33 -19.05 12.87
CA GLY A 99 -13.90 -20.39 12.93
C GLY A 99 -13.91 -21.12 11.59
N PHE A 100 -12.98 -20.77 10.69
CA PHE A 100 -12.82 -21.45 9.41
C PHE A 100 -12.35 -22.90 9.62
N ASP A 101 -13.08 -23.86 9.04
CA ASP A 101 -12.74 -25.28 9.11
C ASP A 101 -12.46 -25.84 7.72
N VAL A 102 -11.22 -26.26 7.48
CA VAL A 102 -10.78 -26.82 6.19
C VAL A 102 -11.62 -28.04 5.78
N ASN A 103 -12.09 -28.85 6.75
CA ASN A 103 -12.83 -30.08 6.48
C ASN A 103 -14.25 -29.82 5.95
N LEU A 104 -14.82 -28.65 6.24
CA LEU A 104 -16.16 -28.28 5.78
C LEU A 104 -16.17 -27.83 4.31
N GLY A 105 -15.00 -27.58 3.71
CA GLY A 105 -14.89 -27.12 2.32
C GLY A 105 -15.73 -25.87 2.07
N GLY A 106 -16.66 -25.93 1.11
CA GLY A 106 -17.60 -24.85 0.81
C GLY A 106 -18.77 -24.70 1.78
N ASN A 107 -18.98 -25.65 2.69
CA ASN A 107 -20.11 -25.71 3.61
C ASN A 107 -19.79 -25.03 4.96
N GLN A 108 -19.12 -23.87 4.91
CA GLN A 108 -18.75 -23.09 6.09
C GLN A 108 -19.98 -22.50 6.79
N THR A 109 -19.85 -22.20 8.08
CA THR A 109 -20.92 -21.51 8.81
C THR A 109 -21.16 -20.11 8.21
N PRO A 110 -22.42 -19.63 8.17
CA PRO A 110 -22.72 -18.28 7.70
C PRO A 110 -21.95 -17.19 8.47
N GLU A 111 -21.68 -17.44 9.76
CA GLU A 111 -20.92 -16.54 10.62
C GLU A 111 -19.44 -16.47 10.22
N ALA A 112 -18.78 -17.62 9.96
CA ALA A 112 -17.39 -17.65 9.51
C ALA A 112 -17.23 -16.91 8.18
N ILE A 113 -18.14 -17.15 7.21
CA ILE A 113 -18.15 -16.43 5.92
C ILE A 113 -18.32 -14.93 6.13
N ARG A 114 -19.24 -14.51 7.02
CA ARG A 114 -19.46 -13.10 7.33
C ARG A 114 -18.21 -12.45 7.93
N LEU A 115 -17.57 -13.08 8.91
CA LEU A 115 -16.37 -12.57 9.55
C LEU A 115 -15.20 -12.47 8.57
N MET A 116 -14.97 -13.50 7.74
CA MET A 116 -13.94 -13.47 6.70
C MET A 116 -14.15 -12.31 5.73
N ARG A 117 -15.40 -12.04 5.30
CA ARG A 117 -15.73 -10.90 4.43
C ARG A 117 -15.47 -9.56 5.11
N ILE A 118 -15.80 -9.43 6.40
CA ILE A 118 -15.52 -8.21 7.17
C ILE A 118 -13.99 -7.99 7.23
N CYS A 119 -13.22 -9.01 7.58
CA CYS A 119 -11.76 -8.93 7.65
C CYS A 119 -11.15 -8.55 6.29
N ASP A 120 -11.55 -9.21 5.20
CA ASP A 120 -11.00 -8.96 3.84
C ASP A 120 -11.34 -7.56 3.30
N ALA A 121 -12.47 -6.96 3.70
CA ALA A 121 -12.86 -5.62 3.26
C ALA A 121 -12.30 -4.51 4.17
N PHE A 122 -12.42 -4.67 5.50
CA PHE A 122 -12.09 -3.59 6.44
C PHE A 122 -10.60 -3.49 6.75
N ILE A 123 -9.87 -4.61 6.84
CA ILE A 123 -8.45 -4.56 7.18
C ILE A 123 -7.65 -3.80 6.10
N PRO A 124 -7.80 -4.08 4.80
CA PRO A 124 -7.12 -3.30 3.76
C PRO A 124 -7.55 -1.84 3.72
N CYS A 125 -8.83 -1.54 3.99
CA CYS A 125 -9.32 -0.16 4.10
C CYS A 125 -8.64 0.61 5.23
N ILE A 126 -8.54 0.03 6.44
CA ILE A 126 -7.89 0.65 7.59
C ILE A 126 -6.39 0.83 7.33
N ALA A 127 -5.72 -0.20 6.80
CA ALA A 127 -4.31 -0.12 6.43
C ALA A 127 -4.05 0.99 5.38
N SER A 128 -4.94 1.12 4.40
CA SER A 128 -4.90 2.19 3.39
C SER A 128 -5.10 3.58 4.01
N ALA A 129 -6.03 3.72 4.96
CA ALA A 129 -6.25 4.97 5.67
C ALA A 129 -5.02 5.39 6.50
N ILE A 130 -4.37 4.43 7.19
CA ILE A 130 -3.12 4.67 7.91
C ILE A 130 -2.02 5.09 6.94
N ALA A 131 -1.90 4.46 5.77
CA ALA A 131 -0.92 4.83 4.76
C ALA A 131 -1.14 6.25 4.23
N ILE A 132 -2.40 6.62 3.94
CA ILE A 132 -2.77 7.99 3.54
C ILE A 132 -2.38 8.98 4.65
N TYR A 133 -2.68 8.68 5.90
CA TYR A 133 -2.33 9.54 7.03
C TYR A 133 -0.81 9.73 7.16
N SER A 134 -0.02 8.65 7.08
CA SER A 134 1.45 8.71 7.14
C SER A 134 2.06 9.53 5.99
N ILE A 135 1.50 9.44 4.78
CA ILE A 135 1.92 10.27 3.65
C ILE A 135 1.39 11.71 3.77
N ALA A 136 0.31 11.93 4.52
CA ALA A 136 -0.20 13.28 4.80
C ALA A 136 0.71 14.06 5.77
N THR A 137 1.44 13.38 6.65
CA THR A 137 2.44 14.01 7.53
C THR A 137 3.82 14.11 6.87
N PHE A 138 3.99 13.57 5.66
CA PHE A 138 5.25 13.63 4.92
C PHE A 138 5.58 15.05 4.44
N SER A 139 6.78 15.52 4.81
CA SER A 139 7.21 16.92 4.68
C SER A 139 7.85 17.27 3.32
N ILE A 140 8.32 16.29 2.56
CA ILE A 140 8.92 16.54 1.24
C ILE A 140 7.80 16.67 0.21
N THR A 141 7.45 17.91 -0.11
CA THR A 141 6.51 18.25 -1.17
C THR A 141 7.16 18.08 -2.55
N GLU A 142 6.34 18.07 -3.59
CA GLU A 142 6.82 17.98 -4.98
C GLU A 142 7.67 19.20 -5.38
N GLU A 143 7.30 20.38 -4.89
CA GLU A 143 8.09 21.61 -5.00
C GLU A 143 9.45 21.44 -4.32
N ARG A 144 9.46 20.93 -3.07
CA ARG A 144 10.69 20.75 -2.31
C ARG A 144 11.62 19.72 -2.96
N ALA A 145 11.08 18.62 -3.49
CA ALA A 145 11.85 17.64 -4.23
C ALA A 145 12.48 18.24 -5.49
N HIS A 146 11.75 19.10 -6.19
CA HIS A 146 12.26 19.80 -7.37
C HIS A 146 13.38 20.79 -7.03
N GLU A 147 13.23 21.57 -5.96
CA GLU A 147 14.27 22.49 -5.47
C GLU A 147 15.57 21.74 -5.12
N ILE A 148 15.45 20.64 -4.37
CA ILE A 148 16.60 19.82 -3.96
C ILE A 148 17.34 19.29 -5.20
N ARG A 149 16.59 18.80 -6.18
CA ARG A 149 17.17 18.28 -7.43
C ARG A 149 17.90 19.36 -8.21
N GLN A 150 17.32 20.56 -8.34
CA GLN A 150 17.99 21.69 -8.99
C GLN A 150 19.28 22.09 -8.28
N GLU A 151 19.28 22.09 -6.94
CA GLU A 151 20.48 22.41 -6.16
C GLU A 151 21.59 21.38 -6.36
N LEU A 152 21.24 20.09 -6.39
CA LEU A 152 22.18 19.00 -6.69
C LEU A 152 22.73 19.09 -8.12
N GLU A 153 21.88 19.36 -9.12
CA GLU A 153 22.29 19.52 -10.52
C GLU A 153 23.23 20.73 -10.70
N ALA A 154 22.92 21.86 -10.06
CA ALA A 154 23.77 23.05 -10.07
C ALA A 154 25.15 22.82 -9.42
N ARG A 155 25.24 21.93 -8.43
CA ARG A 155 26.51 21.51 -7.84
C ARG A 155 27.29 20.59 -8.77
N ARG A 156 26.63 19.61 -9.40
CA ARG A 156 27.25 18.67 -10.35
C ARG A 156 27.78 19.37 -11.61
N GLY A 157 27.10 20.42 -12.07
CA GLY A 157 27.54 21.22 -13.22
C GLY A 157 28.72 22.19 -12.94
N LYS A 158 29.18 22.28 -11.69
CA LYS A 158 30.33 23.10 -11.28
C LYS A 158 31.61 22.28 -11.01
N GLY A 159 31.58 20.97 -11.27
CA GLY A 159 32.71 20.04 -11.14
C GLY A 159 33.29 19.65 -12.50
#